data_AF-A0A1L3GHV9-F1
#
_entry.id   AF-A0A1L3GHV9-F1
#
_cell.length_a   1.000
_cell.length_b   1.000
_cell.length_c   1.000
_cell.angle_alpha   90.00
_cell.angle_beta   90.00
_cell.angle_gamma   90.00
#
_symmetry.space_group_name_H-M   'P 1'
#
loop_
_entity.id
_entity.type
_entity.pdbx_description
1 polymer ?
#
loop_
_entity_poly.entity_id
_entity_poly.type
_entity_poly.pdbx_seq_one_letter_code
_entity_poly.pdbx_strand_id
1 'polypeptide(L)'
;MDRDWEKICQRCGRCCYEKIEFEGEIYYTDEPCQYLDLKTHLCRVYPQRCMVRPGCVALTPELVRQGLLPADCPYIAHVLRSAGTKLDKPRD
;
A
#
# COMPACT_ATOMS: atom_id res chain seq x y z
N MET A 1 5.92 -7.70 12.19
CA MET A 1 6.08 -6.50 11.35
C MET A 1 6.62 -5.39 12.22
N ASP A 2 7.54 -4.57 11.71
CA ASP A 2 8.20 -3.51 12.48
C ASP A 2 7.19 -2.45 12.94
N ARG A 3 7.18 -2.10 14.23
CA ARG A 3 6.25 -1.11 14.80
C ARG A 3 6.48 0.28 14.23
N ASP A 4 7.71 0.66 13.91
CA ASP A 4 7.99 1.99 13.37
C ASP A 4 7.52 2.12 11.92
N TRP A 5 7.59 1.02 11.16
CA TRP A 5 7.01 0.95 9.83
C TRP A 5 5.48 1.09 9.84
N GLU A 6 4.80 0.45 10.78
CA GLU A 6 3.34 0.54 10.90
C GLU A 6 2.84 1.94 11.27
N LYS A 7 3.67 2.78 11.92
CA LYS A 7 3.32 4.17 12.26
C LYS A 7 3.18 5.08 11.03
N ILE A 8 3.74 4.68 9.89
CA ILE A 8 3.63 5.44 8.63
C ILE A 8 2.20 5.34 8.05
N CYS A 9 1.48 4.25 8.36
CA CYS A 9 0.14 4.01 7.83
C CYS A 9 -0.86 5.05 8.33
N GLN A 10 -1.48 5.79 7.40
CA GLN A 10 -2.58 6.72 7.70
C GLN A 10 -3.97 6.06 7.74
N ARG A 11 -4.05 4.72 7.72
CA ARG A 11 -5.31 3.96 7.83
C ARG A 11 -6.37 4.37 6.81
N CYS A 12 -5.95 4.68 5.58
CA CYS A 12 -6.83 5.07 4.48
C CYS A 12 -7.50 3.90 3.75
N GLY A 13 -7.20 2.64 4.10
CA GLY A 13 -7.79 1.45 3.47
C GLY A 13 -7.30 1.12 2.04
N ARG A 14 -6.60 2.03 1.35
CA ARG A 14 -6.18 1.88 -0.05
C ARG A 14 -5.32 0.64 -0.36
N CYS A 15 -4.55 0.16 0.62
CA CYS A 15 -3.81 -1.09 0.46
C CYS A 15 -4.73 -2.32 0.31
N CYS A 16 -5.98 -2.24 0.76
CA CYS A 16 -6.98 -3.31 0.72
C CYS A 16 -7.84 -3.32 -0.55
N TYR A 17 -7.64 -2.44 -1.52
CA TYR A 17 -8.33 -2.54 -2.81
C TYR A 17 -7.61 -3.50 -3.75
N GLU A 18 -8.37 -4.16 -4.62
CA GLU A 18 -7.83 -5.09 -5.60
C GLU A 18 -6.91 -4.37 -6.58
N LYS A 19 -5.86 -5.09 -6.98
CA LYS A 19 -4.85 -4.61 -7.91
C LYS A 19 -4.72 -5.60 -9.04
N ILE A 20 -4.57 -5.09 -10.24
CA ILE A 20 -4.35 -5.88 -11.44
C ILE A 20 -2.95 -5.55 -11.94
N GLU A 21 -2.15 -6.58 -12.16
CA GLU A 21 -0.89 -6.42 -12.88
C GLU A 21 -1.17 -6.62 -14.37
N PHE A 22 -0.77 -5.65 -15.19
CA PHE A 22 -0.90 -5.71 -16.64
C PHE A 22 0.35 -5.10 -17.28
N GLU A 23 1.01 -5.84 -18.17
CA GLU A 23 2.25 -5.42 -18.84
C GLU A 23 3.37 -4.97 -17.87
N GLY A 24 3.42 -5.54 -16.66
CA GLY A 24 4.42 -5.22 -15.65
C GLY A 24 4.10 -4.00 -14.79
N GLU A 25 2.95 -3.36 -15.01
CA GLU A 25 2.47 -2.22 -14.23
C GLU A 25 1.29 -2.63 -13.33
N ILE A 26 1.21 -2.01 -12.15
CA ILE A 26 0.15 -2.28 -11.16
C ILE A 26 -0.96 -1.22 -11.29
N TYR A 27 -2.17 -1.67 -11.55
CA TYR A 27 -3.38 -0.85 -11.66
C TYR A 27 -4.28 -1.03 -10.45
N TYR A 28 -4.81 0.07 -9.94
CA TYR A 28 -5.82 0.08 -8.88
C TYR A 28 -7.20 -0.15 -9.46
N THR A 29 -8.02 -0.86 -8.72
CA THR A 29 -9.45 -0.95 -8.98
C THR A 29 -10.22 -0.33 -7.82
N ASP A 30 -11.49 -0.01 -8.07
CA ASP A 30 -12.42 0.44 -7.03
C ASP A 30 -13.05 -0.74 -6.26
N GLU A 31 -12.60 -1.98 -6.50
CA GLU A 31 -13.10 -3.17 -5.81
C GLU A 31 -12.38 -3.34 -4.45
N PRO A 32 -13.09 -3.29 -3.31
CA PRO A 32 -12.50 -3.49 -2.01
C PRO A 32 -12.31 -4.99 -1.70
N CYS A 33 -11.22 -5.34 -1.02
CA CYS A 33 -11.07 -6.66 -0.44
C CYS A 33 -12.23 -6.94 0.53
N GLN A 34 -12.76 -8.16 0.50
CA GLN A 34 -13.84 -8.63 1.37
C GLN A 34 -13.63 -8.39 2.88
N TYR A 35 -12.39 -8.19 3.34
CA TYR A 35 -12.06 -7.93 4.75
C TYR A 35 -11.91 -6.46 5.11
N LEU A 36 -11.98 -5.53 4.14
CA LEU A 36 -12.00 -4.10 4.39
C LEU A 36 -13.35 -3.72 5.02
N ASP A 37 -13.29 -3.01 6.15
CA ASP A 37 -14.45 -2.30 6.67
C ASP A 37 -14.51 -0.91 6.02
N LEU A 38 -15.52 -0.69 5.16
CA LEU A 38 -15.69 0.55 4.42
C LEU A 38 -16.08 1.75 5.31
N LYS A 39 -16.55 1.53 6.54
CA LYS A 39 -16.86 2.63 7.46
C LYS A 39 -15.63 3.13 8.20
N THR A 40 -14.74 2.21 8.59
CA THR A 40 -13.55 2.53 9.38
C THR A 40 -12.27 2.59 8.55
N HIS A 41 -12.31 2.11 7.31
CA HIS A 41 -11.17 1.86 6.42
C HIS A 41 -10.12 0.90 6.99
N LEU A 42 -10.50 0.09 7.98
CA LEU A 42 -9.60 -0.88 8.63
C LEU A 42 -9.81 -2.29 8.08
N CYS A 43 -8.70 -3.01 7.94
CA CYS A 43 -8.76 -4.44 7.65
C CYS A 43 -9.15 -5.21 8.92
N ARG A 44 -10.28 -5.93 8.85
CA ARG A 44 -10.82 -6.70 9.98
C ARG A 44 -9.92 -7.86 10.43
N VAL A 45 -9.00 -8.27 9.57
CA VAL A 45 -8.08 -9.40 9.77
C VAL A 45 -6.61 -8.97 9.64
N TYR A 46 -6.29 -7.69 9.87
CA TYR A 46 -4.95 -7.14 9.60
C TYR A 46 -3.77 -7.98 10.12
N PRO A 47 -3.80 -8.55 11.35
CA PRO A 47 -2.69 -9.37 11.88
C PRO A 47 -2.47 -10.69 11.13
N GLN A 48 -3.51 -11.22 10.48
CA GLN A 48 -3.51 -12.51 9.78
C GLN A 48 -3.75 -12.36 8.27
N ARG A 49 -3.73 -11.13 7.75
CA ARG A 49 -4.21 -10.80 6.40
C ARG A 49 -3.57 -11.61 5.28
N CYS A 50 -2.25 -11.84 5.36
CA CYS A 50 -1.53 -12.61 4.35
C CYS A 50 -1.84 -14.12 4.41
N MET A 51 -2.35 -14.61 5.55
CA MET A 51 -2.77 -16.01 5.69
C MET A 51 -4.18 -16.22 5.15
N VAL A 52 -5.09 -15.30 5.42
CA VAL A 52 -6.53 -15.45 5.09
C VAL A 52 -6.92 -14.88 3.73
N ARG A 53 -6.05 -14.06 3.12
CA ARG A 53 -6.25 -13.48 1.78
C ARG A 53 -5.02 -13.80 0.91
N PRO A 54 -5.09 -14.79 0.00
CA PRO A 54 -3.96 -15.22 -0.82
C PRO A 54 -3.29 -14.14 -1.69
N GLY A 55 -3.99 -13.04 -2.00
CA GLY A 55 -3.43 -11.87 -2.71
C GLY A 55 -2.98 -10.72 -1.81
N CYS A 56 -3.11 -10.84 -0.48
CA CYS A 56 -2.68 -9.79 0.44
C CYS A 56 -1.21 -9.97 0.79
N VAL A 57 -0.40 -8.96 0.47
CA VAL A 57 1.03 -8.97 0.74
C VAL A 57 1.40 -8.03 1.88
N ALA A 58 2.51 -8.32 2.56
CA ALA A 58 3.10 -7.38 3.51
C ALA A 58 3.67 -6.18 2.73
N LEU A 59 3.40 -4.96 3.17
CA LEU A 59 3.93 -3.74 2.56
C LEU A 59 5.41 -3.59 2.91
N THR A 60 6.30 -4.35 2.26
CA THR A 60 7.75 -4.19 2.42
C THR A 60 8.22 -2.97 1.62
N PRO A 61 9.35 -2.32 1.99
CA PRO A 61 9.90 -1.21 1.20
C PRO A 61 10.12 -1.56 -0.28
N GLU A 62 10.47 -2.82 -0.57
CA GLU A 62 10.65 -3.34 -1.93
C GLU A 62 9.33 -3.34 -2.72
N LEU A 63 8.27 -3.93 -2.18
CA LEU A 63 6.96 -3.97 -2.84
C LEU A 63 6.36 -2.56 -2.99
N VAL A 64 6.63 -1.67 -2.03
CA VAL A 64 6.21 -0.27 -2.13
C VAL A 64 6.90 0.44 -3.29
N ARG A 65 8.18 0.15 -3.57
CA ARG A 65 8.88 0.70 -4.76
C ARG A 65 8.35 0.18 -6.09
N GLN A 66 7.74 -1.00 -6.10
CA GLN A 66 7.17 -1.62 -7.31
C GLN A 66 5.78 -1.09 -7.69
N GLY A 67 5.27 -0.04 -7.04
CA GLY A 67 4.00 0.60 -7.43
C GLY A 67 2.75 0.04 -6.74
N LEU A 68 2.91 -0.81 -5.72
CA LEU A 68 1.78 -1.42 -4.98
C LEU A 68 0.89 -0.41 -4.23
N LEU A 69 1.38 0.81 -3.97
CA LEU A 69 0.61 1.87 -3.33
C LEU A 69 0.51 3.14 -4.20
N PRO A 70 -0.60 3.90 -4.11
CA PRO A 70 -0.74 5.15 -4.86
C PRO A 70 0.39 6.13 -4.52
N ALA A 71 0.75 7.02 -5.45
CA ALA A 71 1.91 7.90 -5.31
C ALA A 71 1.87 8.80 -4.06
N ASP A 72 0.67 9.15 -3.58
CA ASP A 72 0.44 9.96 -2.39
C ASP A 72 0.40 9.13 -1.09
N CYS A 73 0.61 7.81 -1.15
CA CYS A 73 0.67 6.97 0.03
C CYS A 73 1.93 7.31 0.87
N PRO A 74 1.80 7.52 2.20
CA PRO A 74 2.93 7.88 3.05
C PRO A 74 4.11 6.89 3.01
N TYR A 75 3.84 5.61 2.73
CA TYR A 75 4.88 4.62 2.53
C TYR A 75 5.77 4.93 1.33
N ILE A 76 5.21 5.41 0.22
CA ILE A 76 5.97 5.80 -0.98
C ILE A 76 6.94 6.93 -0.62
N ALA A 77 6.42 8.01 -0.03
CA ALA A 77 7.23 9.15 0.39
C ALA A 77 8.32 8.75 1.40
N HIS A 78 8.01 7.85 2.34
CA HIS A 78 9.00 7.34 3.29
C HIS A 78 10.13 6.59 2.59
N VAL A 79 9.82 5.69 1.66
CA VAL A 79 10.84 4.89 0.97
C VAL A 79 11.70 5.76 0.04
N LEU A 80 11.10 6.73 -0.65
CA LEU A 80 11.85 7.66 -1.51
C LEU A 80 12.81 8.55 -0.72
N ARG A 81 12.39 9.06 0.45
CA ARG A 81 13.25 9.86 1.33
C ARG A 81 14.43 9.06 1.88
N SER A 82 14.19 7.80 2.26
CA SER A 82 15.23 6.90 2.78
C SER A 82 16.23 6.45 1.70
N ALA A 83 15.85 6.52 0.42
CA ALA A 83 16.72 6.18 -0.72
C ALA A 83 17.60 7.35 -1.21
N GLY A 84 17.49 8.56 -0.62
CA GLY A 84 18.24 9.74 -1.07
C GLY A 84 17.83 10.27 -2.45
N THR A 85 16.73 9.76 -3.02
CA THR A 85 16.21 10.20 -4.32
C THR A 85 15.45 11.50 -4.11
N LYS A 86 15.96 12.60 -4.67
CA LYS A 86 15.20 13.85 -4.79
C LYS A 86 13.93 13.53 -5.58
N LEU A 87 12.77 13.74 -4.96
CA LEU A 87 11.50 13.71 -5.68
C LEU A 87 11.52 14.91 -6.62
N ASP A 88 11.82 14.66 -7.89
CA ASP A 88 11.67 15.66 -8.94
C ASP A 88 10.17 16.01 -8.97
N LYS A 89 9.82 17.18 -8.42
CA LYS A 89 8.46 17.73 -8.53
C LYS A 89 8.09 17.80 -10.02
N PRO A 90 6.94 17.28 -10.46
CA PRO A 90 6.37 17.73 -11.71
C PRO A 90 6.08 19.24 -11.62
N ARG A 91 6.48 19.97 -12.66
CA ARG A 91 6.10 21.36 -12.96
C ARG A 91 4.57 21.43 -13.15
N ASP A 92 4.00 22.54 -12.67
CA ASP A 92 2.63 23.07 -12.85
C ASP A 92 1.53 22.16 -13.41
#